data_AF-A0A1W1BGM9-F1
#
_entry.id   AF-A0A1W1BGM9-F1
#
_cell.length_a   1.000
_cell.length_b   1.000
_cell.length_c   1.000
_cell.angle_alpha   90.00
_cell.angle_beta   90.00
_cell.angle_gamma   90.00
#
_symmetry.space_group_name_H-M   'P 1'
#
loop_
_entity.id
_entity.type
_entity.pdbx_description
1 polymer ?
#
loop_
_entity_poly.entity_id
_entity_poly.type
_entity_poly.pdbx_seq_one_letter_code
_entity_poly.pdbx_strand_id
1 'polypeptide(L)'
;MSLMEKYPKIFGKLEDKDLVLRHLLGIDENYEDYDSEEYEFNFEEFNFVIYIAEPIQEILGEDNMNELLVKLSENSVFENFRADEIDLYGVKTSLNEDELATLLLNQIESIL
;
A
#
# COMPACT_ATOMS: atom_id res chain seq x y z
N MET A 1 7.27 17.44 -9.99
CA MET A 1 7.13 17.42 -8.52
C MET A 1 7.68 16.10 -8.03
N SER A 2 8.71 16.14 -7.21
CA SER A 2 9.29 14.94 -6.58
C SER A 2 8.33 14.33 -5.55
N LEU A 3 8.57 13.08 -5.14
CA LEU A 3 7.81 12.45 -4.05
C LEU A 3 7.92 13.26 -2.75
N MET A 4 9.12 13.76 -2.45
CA MET A 4 9.36 14.62 -1.29
C MET A 4 8.51 15.90 -1.30
N GLU A 5 8.33 16.54 -2.45
CA GLU A 5 7.48 17.73 -2.57
C GLU A 5 5.98 17.41 -2.41
N LYS A 6 5.55 16.20 -2.79
CA LYS A 6 4.16 15.77 -2.70
C LYS A 6 3.77 15.25 -1.32
N TYR A 7 4.70 14.61 -0.62
CA TYR A 7 4.46 13.91 0.65
C TYR A 7 5.40 14.43 1.76
N PRO A 8 5.33 15.73 2.09
CA PRO A 8 6.29 16.35 3.01
C PRO A 8 6.25 15.80 4.44
N LYS A 9 5.14 15.25 4.93
CA LYS A 9 5.08 14.66 6.28
C LYS A 9 5.74 13.28 6.33
N ILE A 10 5.49 12.43 5.33
CA ILE A 10 6.20 11.15 5.16
C ILE A 10 7.70 11.42 5.11
N PHE A 11 8.14 12.24 4.16
CA PHE A 11 9.54 12.61 4.01
C PHE A 11 10.04 13.54 5.11
N GLY A 12 9.20 14.01 6.03
CA GLY A 12 9.60 14.72 7.23
C GLY A 12 10.12 13.75 8.31
N LYS A 13 9.49 12.58 8.43
CA LYS A 13 9.79 11.56 9.44
C LYS A 13 10.84 10.53 9.04
N LEU A 14 11.01 10.25 7.75
CA LEU A 14 12.01 9.28 7.27
C LEU A 14 13.44 9.74 7.59
N GLU A 15 14.29 8.87 8.10
CA GLU A 15 15.72 9.21 8.33
C GLU A 15 16.46 9.40 7.00
N ASP A 16 16.22 8.52 6.04
CA ASP A 16 16.75 8.60 4.68
C ASP A 16 15.79 9.38 3.76
N LYS A 17 16.31 10.43 3.10
CA LYS A 17 15.55 11.28 2.18
C LYS A 17 15.75 10.89 0.71
N ASP A 18 16.67 9.98 0.41
CA ASP A 18 16.96 9.49 -0.95
C ASP A 18 16.10 8.26 -1.34
N LEU A 19 15.06 7.96 -0.55
CA LEU A 19 14.14 6.86 -0.81
C LEU A 19 13.26 7.10 -2.05
N VAL A 20 13.00 6.02 -2.81
CA VAL A 20 12.10 6.00 -3.98
C VAL A 20 10.85 5.16 -3.68
N LEU A 21 9.84 5.23 -4.54
CA LEU A 21 8.51 4.62 -4.33
C LEU A 21 8.56 3.16 -3.84
N ARG A 22 9.34 2.32 -4.52
CA ARG A 22 9.49 0.89 -4.17
C ARG A 22 10.09 0.62 -2.77
N HIS A 23 10.71 1.63 -2.16
CA HIS A 23 11.21 1.53 -0.79
C HIS A 23 10.14 1.89 0.25
N LEU A 24 8.99 2.42 -0.20
CA LEU A 24 7.86 2.84 0.64
C LEU A 24 6.69 1.87 0.51
N LEU A 25 6.44 1.36 -0.71
CA LEU A 25 5.32 0.48 -1.05
C LEU A 25 5.76 -0.56 -2.07
N GLY A 26 5.37 -1.81 -1.86
CA GLY A 26 5.32 -2.85 -2.88
C GLY A 26 3.90 -2.94 -3.43
N ILE A 27 3.75 -2.88 -4.76
CA ILE A 27 2.46 -3.07 -5.43
C ILE A 27 2.76 -3.96 -6.62
N ASP A 28 2.21 -5.16 -6.60
CA ASP A 28 2.45 -6.18 -7.62
C ASP A 28 1.10 -6.68 -8.15
N GLU A 29 0.99 -6.83 -9.47
CA GLU A 29 -0.16 -7.49 -10.09
C GLU A 29 -0.28 -8.93 -9.57
N ASN A 30 -1.49 -9.31 -9.15
CA ASN A 30 -1.80 -10.67 -8.75
C ASN A 30 -2.32 -11.43 -9.97
N TYR A 31 -1.45 -12.18 -10.63
CA TYR A 31 -1.79 -13.01 -11.79
C TYR A 31 -1.78 -14.49 -11.45
N GLU A 32 -2.52 -15.29 -12.23
CA GLU A 32 -2.46 -16.75 -12.14
C GLU A 32 -1.09 -17.22 -12.62
N ASP A 33 -0.18 -17.47 -11.68
CA ASP A 33 1.07 -18.15 -11.99
C ASP A 33 0.91 -19.65 -11.77
N TYR A 34 0.80 -20.41 -12.87
CA TYR A 34 0.59 -21.86 -12.87
C TYR A 34 1.67 -22.64 -12.11
N ASP A 35 2.83 -22.05 -11.86
CA ASP A 35 3.97 -22.66 -11.13
C ASP A 35 4.12 -22.15 -9.68
N SER A 36 3.29 -21.21 -9.21
CA SER A 36 3.40 -20.65 -7.85
C SER A 36 2.33 -21.23 -6.93
N GLU A 37 2.74 -22.15 -6.04
CA GLU A 37 1.90 -22.65 -4.95
C GLU A 37 1.63 -21.59 -3.85
N GLU A 38 2.13 -20.35 -4.01
CA GLU A 38 2.29 -19.37 -2.92
C GLU A 38 1.73 -17.96 -3.21
N TYR A 39 0.53 -17.82 -3.78
CA TYR A 39 -0.18 -16.55 -3.66
C TYR A 39 -1.35 -16.69 -2.68
N GLU A 40 -1.26 -15.99 -1.54
CA GLU A 40 -2.26 -16.00 -0.46
C GLU A 40 -3.62 -15.41 -0.91
N PHE A 41 -3.63 -14.67 -2.01
CA PHE A 41 -4.81 -14.00 -2.57
C PHE A 41 -5.24 -14.64 -3.89
N ASN A 42 -6.51 -15.04 -3.98
CA ASN A 42 -7.10 -15.55 -5.22
C ASN A 42 -7.11 -14.44 -6.29
N PHE A 43 -6.41 -14.67 -7.41
CA PHE A 43 -6.28 -13.69 -8.51
C PHE A 43 -7.61 -13.31 -9.17
N GLU A 44 -8.64 -14.17 -9.10
CA GLU A 44 -9.99 -13.84 -9.59
C GLU A 44 -10.68 -12.81 -8.69
N GLU A 45 -10.34 -12.84 -7.40
CA GLU A 45 -10.94 -12.01 -6.35
C GLU A 45 -10.11 -10.77 -6.01
N PHE A 46 -8.81 -10.75 -6.33
CA PHE A 46 -7.85 -9.69 -6.04
C PHE A 46 -6.85 -9.58 -7.19
N ASN A 47 -6.77 -8.42 -7.84
CA ASN A 47 -5.86 -8.19 -8.97
C ASN A 47 -4.53 -7.53 -8.59
N PHE A 48 -4.37 -7.08 -7.34
CA PHE A 48 -3.11 -6.56 -6.82
C PHE A 48 -2.84 -7.08 -5.41
N VAL A 49 -1.56 -7.28 -5.12
CA VAL A 49 -1.02 -7.44 -3.77
C VAL A 49 -0.26 -6.18 -3.41
N ILE A 50 -0.54 -5.63 -2.22
CA ILE A 50 0.06 -4.40 -1.70
C ILE A 50 0.80 -4.75 -0.42
N TYR A 51 2.07 -4.35 -0.34
CA TYR A 51 2.90 -4.43 0.84
C TYR A 51 3.33 -3.04 1.30
N ILE A 52 3.09 -2.71 2.57
CA ILE A 52 3.55 -1.46 3.19
C ILE A 52 4.97 -1.69 3.71
N ALA A 53 5.97 -1.00 3.14
CA ALA A 53 7.36 -1.26 3.51
C ALA A 53 7.68 -0.79 4.94
N GLU A 54 8.65 -1.44 5.57
CA GLU A 54 9.10 -1.19 6.95
C GLU A 54 9.31 0.31 7.28
N PRO A 55 9.93 1.15 6.43
CA PRO A 55 10.08 2.58 6.74
C PRO A 55 8.75 3.31 6.93
N ILE A 56 7.70 2.90 6.20
CA ILE A 56 6.34 3.47 6.38
C ILE A 56 5.71 2.94 7.66
N GLN A 57 5.89 1.65 7.96
CA GLN A 57 5.38 1.04 9.19
C GLN A 57 5.97 1.73 10.43
N GLU A 58 7.28 2.00 10.44
CA GLU A 58 7.97 2.67 11.54
C GLU A 58 7.48 4.11 11.78
N ILE A 59 7.28 4.90 10.72
CA ILE A 59 6.83 6.30 10.87
C ILE A 59 5.36 6.43 11.27
N LEU A 60 4.54 5.43 10.92
CA LEU A 60 3.13 5.36 11.31
C LEU A 60 3.00 4.82 12.73
N GLY A 61 3.67 3.72 13.04
CA GLY A 61 3.43 2.94 14.25
C GLY A 61 2.11 2.17 14.20
N GLU A 62 1.91 1.28 15.17
CA GLU A 62 0.79 0.33 15.20
C GLU A 62 -0.60 1.01 15.13
N ASP A 63 -0.81 2.08 15.89
CA ASP A 63 -2.10 2.79 15.93
C ASP A 63 -2.50 3.35 14.56
N ASN A 64 -1.55 4.02 13.88
CA ASN A 64 -1.82 4.64 12.59
C ASN A 64 -1.85 3.61 11.46
N MET A 65 -1.14 2.48 11.59
CA MET A 65 -1.28 1.34 10.68
C MET A 65 -2.68 0.74 10.76
N ASN A 66 -3.24 0.59 11.96
CA ASN A 66 -4.64 0.17 12.13
C ASN A 66 -5.62 1.20 11.55
N GLU A 67 -5.39 2.50 11.74
CA GLU A 67 -6.21 3.54 11.12
C GLU A 67 -6.15 3.48 9.58
N LEU A 68 -4.95 3.28 9.02
CA LEU A 68 -4.77 3.12 7.58
C LEU A 68 -5.54 1.91 7.06
N LEU A 69 -5.44 0.77 7.75
CA LEU A 69 -6.15 -0.45 7.40
C LEU A 69 -7.67 -0.22 7.34
N VAL A 70 -8.25 0.42 8.37
CA VAL A 70 -9.68 0.75 8.40
C VAL A 70 -10.04 1.65 7.21
N LYS A 71 -9.30 2.74 6.99
CA LYS A 71 -9.54 3.67 5.87
C LYS A 71 -9.47 3.00 4.51
N LEU A 72 -8.54 2.07 4.32
CA LEU A 72 -8.42 1.32 3.07
C LEU A 72 -9.57 0.33 2.91
N SER A 73 -9.94 -0.41 3.96
CA SER A 73 -11.04 -1.38 3.91
C SER A 73 -12.41 -0.75 3.61
N GLU A 74 -12.61 0.52 3.99
CA GLU A 74 -13.85 1.27 3.74
C GLU A 74 -13.82 2.08 2.43
N ASN A 75 -12.71 2.05 1.69
CA ASN A 75 -12.55 2.85 0.49
C ASN A 75 -13.34 2.24 -0.68
N SER A 76 -14.32 2.99 -1.19
CA SER A 76 -15.20 2.56 -2.29
C SER A 76 -14.50 2.30 -3.62
N VAL A 77 -13.22 2.64 -3.75
CA VAL A 77 -12.41 2.36 -4.94
C VAL A 77 -12.01 0.88 -5.02
N PHE A 78 -12.04 0.16 -3.90
CA PHE A 78 -11.80 -1.27 -3.87
C PHE A 78 -13.13 -2.01 -4.02
N GLU A 79 -13.24 -2.83 -5.06
CA GLU A 79 -14.33 -3.79 -5.23
C GLU A 79 -14.24 -4.92 -4.20
N ASN A 80 -13.00 -5.29 -3.86
CA ASN A 80 -12.69 -6.26 -2.83
C ASN A 80 -11.42 -5.80 -2.10
N PHE A 81 -11.39 -6.02 -0.80
CA PHE A 81 -10.24 -5.71 0.05
C PHE A 81 -10.12 -6.79 1.12
N ARG A 82 -8.93 -7.38 1.23
CA ARG A 82 -8.58 -8.32 2.29
C ARG A 82 -7.20 -7.96 2.80
N ALA A 83 -7.10 -7.75 4.10
CA ALA A 83 -5.81 -7.73 4.78
C ALA A 83 -5.53 -9.13 5.32
N ASP A 84 -4.36 -9.66 5.01
CA ASP A 84 -3.87 -10.88 5.65
C ASP A 84 -3.02 -10.53 6.88
N GLU A 85 -2.15 -9.52 6.73
CA GLU A 85 -1.40 -8.88 7.80
C GLU A 85 -1.71 -7.38 7.87
N ILE A 86 -1.18 -6.70 8.89
CA ILE A 86 -1.38 -5.25 9.05
C ILE A 86 -0.69 -4.43 7.95
N ASP A 87 0.23 -5.02 7.21
CA ASP A 87 1.05 -4.42 6.16
C ASP A 87 0.91 -5.13 4.81
N LEU A 88 0.17 -6.24 4.72
CA LEU A 88 -0.03 -7.04 3.51
C LEU A 88 -1.50 -7.16 3.13
N TYR A 89 -1.85 -6.64 1.96
CA TYR A 89 -3.23 -6.55 1.49
C TYR A 89 -3.41 -7.12 0.07
N GLY A 90 -4.49 -7.86 -0.14
CA GLY A 90 -5.03 -8.17 -1.45
C GLY A 90 -6.16 -7.21 -1.78
N VAL A 91 -6.13 -6.63 -2.98
CA VAL A 91 -7.19 -5.71 -3.42
C VAL A 91 -7.69 -6.05 -4.82
N LYS A 92 -8.96 -5.74 -5.06
CA LYS A 92 -9.55 -5.69 -6.40
C LYS A 92 -9.96 -4.27 -6.73
N THR A 93 -9.41 -3.72 -7.80
CA THR A 93 -9.73 -2.36 -8.21
C THR A 93 -9.55 -2.17 -9.71
N SER A 94 -10.18 -1.13 -10.27
CA SER A 94 -9.94 -0.67 -11.64
C SER A 94 -8.73 0.27 -11.77
N LEU A 95 -8.11 0.67 -10.65
CA LEU A 95 -6.91 1.50 -10.67
C LEU A 95 -5.69 0.73 -11.19
N ASN A 96 -4.75 1.44 -11.80
CA ASN A 96 -3.42 0.92 -12.08
C ASN A 96 -2.45 1.11 -10.90
N GLU A 97 -1.24 0.55 -11.00
CA GLU A 97 -0.19 0.61 -9.96
C GLU A 97 0.15 2.04 -9.53
N ASP A 98 0.31 2.97 -10.48
CA ASP A 98 0.65 4.38 -10.17
C ASP A 98 -0.49 5.11 -9.43
N GLU A 99 -1.73 4.82 -9.82
CA GLU A 99 -2.93 5.35 -9.17
C GLU A 99 -3.10 4.77 -7.76
N LEU A 100 -2.86 3.47 -7.58
CA LEU A 100 -2.85 2.80 -6.28
C LEU A 100 -1.76 3.36 -5.36
N ALA A 101 -0.53 3.48 -5.85
CA ALA A 101 0.57 4.09 -5.13
C ALA A 101 0.22 5.51 -4.67
N THR A 102 -0.38 6.30 -5.55
CA THR A 102 -0.81 7.65 -5.23
C THR A 102 -1.92 7.66 -4.16
N LEU A 103 -2.91 6.77 -4.28
CA LEU A 103 -3.98 6.64 -3.30
C LEU A 103 -3.43 6.27 -1.92
N LEU A 104 -2.57 5.26 -1.84
CA LEU A 104 -1.97 4.79 -0.58
C LEU A 104 -1.13 5.89 0.08
N LEU A 105 -0.22 6.52 -0.67
CA LEU A 105 0.63 7.59 -0.13
C LEU A 105 -0.19 8.80 0.33
N ASN A 106 -1.28 9.15 -0.36
CA ASN A 106 -2.18 10.20 0.08
C ASN A 106 -2.89 9.86 1.41
N GLN A 107 -3.28 8.60 1.60
CA GLN A 107 -3.89 8.16 2.87
C GLN A 107 -2.88 8.22 4.01
N ILE A 108 -1.66 7.69 3.78
CA ILE A 108 -0.56 7.72 4.75
C ILE A 108 -0.21 9.17 5.15
N GLU A 109 -0.04 10.06 4.17
CA GLU A 109 0.25 11.48 4.40
C GLU A 109 -0.90 12.20 5.14
N SER A 110 -2.13 11.74 4.99
CA SER A 110 -3.29 12.31 5.68
C SER A 110 -3.40 11.88 7.16
N ILE A 111 -2.88 10.70 7.50
CA ILE A 111 -2.86 10.18 8.87
C ILE A 111 -1.72 10.80 9.69
N LEU A 112 -0.57 11.04 9.06
CA LEU A 112 0.59 11.72 9.67
C LEU A 112 0.33 13.20 9.98
#